data_AF-A0A1F8U2M4-F1
#
_entry.id   AF-A0A1F8U2M4-F1
#
_cell.length_a   1.000
_cell.length_b   1.000
_cell.length_c   1.000
_cell.angle_alpha   90.00
_cell.angle_beta   90.00
_cell.angle_gamma   90.00
#
_symmetry.space_group_name_H-M   'P 1'
#
loop_
_entity.id
_entity.type
_entity.pdbx_description
1 polymer ?
#
loop_
_entity_poly.entity_id
_entity_poly.type
_entity_poly.pdbx_seq_one_letter_code
_entity_poly.pdbx_strand_id
1 'polypeptide(L)'
;MKFFSKKSSKKPTRLFFATDLHGSERTYRKFINAGKFYEANVIVMGGDIQGKLLIPIIKESNGHHRATLQGRVEHMASQDELTALIGRLDTLGFYNKIMDEEEFRAISADPKAVDKLFHEKARQKLSDWVDLAEERLNGTGIKCFVTGGNDDEWDVLSAIKREGAQSLIACENEMVMVDDDHSMISIGISTPTPWNTPREVSEEELGKMIEEMVAKVPDMNKAIFNFHDPPKD
;
A
#
# COMPACT_ATOMS: atom_id res chain seq x y z
N MET A 1 31.39 4.88 -48.74
CA MET A 1 31.43 5.45 -47.37
C MET A 1 30.48 4.64 -46.49
N LYS A 2 30.97 4.08 -45.38
CA LYS A 2 30.14 3.33 -44.44
C LYS A 2 29.26 4.31 -43.65
N PHE A 3 27.95 4.27 -43.89
CA PHE A 3 26.97 4.94 -43.05
C PHE A 3 26.85 4.18 -41.72
N PHE A 4 27.61 4.60 -40.71
CA PHE A 4 27.38 4.14 -39.35
C PHE A 4 26.18 4.91 -38.78
N SER A 5 25.00 4.30 -38.89
CA SER A 5 23.87 4.65 -38.03
C SER A 5 24.30 4.39 -36.59
N LYS A 6 24.47 5.46 -35.79
CA LYS A 6 24.51 5.34 -34.33
C LYS A 6 23.16 4.76 -33.93
N LYS A 7 23.12 3.47 -33.56
CA LYS A 7 22.00 2.94 -32.77
C LYS A 7 21.86 3.88 -31.57
N SER A 8 20.75 4.61 -31.52
CA SER A 8 20.34 5.32 -30.31
C SER A 8 20.27 4.27 -29.21
N SER A 9 21.22 4.27 -28.27
CA SER A 9 21.11 3.43 -27.10
C SER A 9 19.90 3.91 -26.32
N LYS A 10 18.84 3.10 -26.25
CA LYS A 10 17.69 3.40 -25.37
C LYS A 10 18.23 3.70 -23.97
N LYS A 11 17.72 4.76 -23.33
CA LYS A 11 18.09 5.06 -21.94
C LYS A 11 17.60 3.91 -21.05
N PRO A 12 18.38 3.48 -20.06
CA PRO A 12 17.94 2.46 -19.13
C PRO A 12 16.75 2.99 -18.31
N THR A 13 15.78 2.11 -18.05
CA THR A 13 14.66 2.39 -17.16
C THR A 13 15.11 2.25 -15.72
N ARG A 14 14.96 3.32 -14.93
CA ARG A 14 15.24 3.31 -13.50
C ARG A 14 13.94 3.04 -12.74
N LEU A 15 13.95 1.97 -11.96
CA LEU A 15 12.85 1.56 -11.10
C LEU A 15 13.24 1.79 -9.63
N PHE A 16 12.34 2.38 -8.84
CA PHE A 16 12.45 2.43 -7.38
C PHE A 16 11.42 1.49 -6.75
N PHE A 17 11.87 0.56 -5.91
CA PHE A 17 11.01 -0.42 -5.25
C PHE A 17 10.98 -0.19 -3.73
N ALA A 18 9.80 -0.31 -3.14
CA ALA A 18 9.60 -0.38 -1.69
C ALA A 18 8.38 -1.23 -1.36
N THR A 19 8.37 -1.88 -0.19
CA THR A 19 7.31 -2.75 0.32
C THR A 19 7.14 -2.52 1.82
N ASP A 20 6.13 -3.12 2.45
CA ASP A 20 5.93 -3.13 3.91
C ASP A 20 5.70 -1.72 4.50
N LEU A 21 4.87 -0.94 3.81
CA LEU A 21 4.53 0.42 4.24
C LEU A 21 3.65 0.42 5.50
N HIS A 22 2.87 -0.64 5.70
CA HIS A 22 1.99 -0.86 6.85
C HIS A 22 1.16 0.38 7.25
N GLY A 23 0.53 1.03 6.28
CA GLY A 23 -0.34 2.20 6.48
C GLY A 23 0.37 3.51 6.80
N SER A 24 1.71 3.55 6.87
CA SER A 24 2.46 4.74 7.26
C SER A 24 2.37 5.85 6.22
N GLU A 25 1.61 6.90 6.53
CA GLU A 25 1.40 8.08 5.67
C GLU A 25 2.73 8.76 5.32
N ARG A 26 3.64 8.82 6.30
CA ARG A 26 4.96 9.44 6.13
C ARG A 26 5.82 8.64 5.16
N THR A 27 5.80 7.32 5.25
CA THR A 27 6.55 6.45 4.35
C THR A 27 5.97 6.50 2.94
N TYR A 28 4.63 6.46 2.80
CA TYR A 28 3.96 6.62 1.52
C TYR A 28 4.33 7.92 0.79
N ARG A 29 4.27 9.05 1.50
CA ARG A 29 4.68 10.36 0.94
C ARG A 29 6.12 10.38 0.48
N LYS A 30 7.03 9.73 1.21
CA LYS A 30 8.43 9.61 0.79
C LYS A 30 8.57 8.73 -0.45
N PHE A 31 7.85 7.61 -0.50
CA PHE A 31 7.83 6.71 -1.64
C PHE A 31 7.34 7.41 -2.91
N ILE A 32 6.21 8.12 -2.86
CA ILE A 32 5.69 8.88 -4.02
C ILE A 32 6.71 9.93 -4.49
N ASN A 33 7.37 10.62 -3.55
CA ASN A 33 8.40 11.61 -3.89
C ASN A 33 9.72 10.96 -4.39
N ALA A 34 9.97 9.69 -4.11
CA ALA A 34 11.17 8.96 -4.52
C ALA A 34 11.33 8.96 -6.04
N GLY A 35 10.22 8.92 -6.79
CA GLY A 35 10.23 9.00 -8.25
C GLY A 35 10.98 10.23 -8.75
N LYS A 36 10.61 11.42 -8.27
CA LYS A 36 11.28 12.68 -8.64
C LYS A 36 12.68 12.77 -8.03
N PHE A 37 12.83 12.41 -6.76
CA PHE A 37 14.09 12.58 -6.02
C PHE A 37 15.23 11.72 -6.58
N TYR A 38 14.95 10.47 -6.94
CA TYR A 38 15.94 9.54 -7.49
C TYR A 38 15.92 9.49 -9.02
N GLU A 39 15.17 10.37 -9.68
CA GLU A 39 14.98 10.39 -11.14
C GLU A 39 14.54 9.00 -11.68
N ALA A 40 13.68 8.31 -10.93
CA ALA A 40 13.12 7.04 -11.36
C ALA A 40 12.03 7.26 -12.42
N ASN A 41 12.01 6.41 -13.43
CA ASN A 41 10.96 6.40 -14.44
C ASN A 41 9.70 5.71 -13.92
N VAL A 42 9.89 4.72 -13.05
CA VAL A 42 8.84 3.89 -12.47
C VAL A 42 9.10 3.74 -10.98
N ILE A 43 8.05 3.79 -10.18
CA ILE A 43 8.07 3.38 -8.78
C ILE A 43 7.15 2.17 -8.60
N VAL A 44 7.57 1.20 -7.81
CA VAL A 44 6.81 -0.02 -7.54
C VAL A 44 6.65 -0.18 -6.03
N MET A 45 5.39 -0.24 -5.61
CA MET A 45 4.99 -0.58 -4.26
C MET A 45 4.67 -2.07 -4.22
N GLY A 46 5.52 -2.81 -3.50
CA GLY A 46 5.27 -4.19 -3.11
C GLY A 46 4.14 -4.31 -2.10
N GLY A 47 4.04 -5.46 -1.45
CA GLY A 47 2.93 -5.78 -0.57
C GLY A 47 2.98 -5.17 0.83
N ASP A 48 2.05 -5.61 1.67
CA ASP A 48 1.87 -5.23 3.06
C ASP A 48 1.77 -3.71 3.27
N ILE A 49 0.82 -3.13 2.56
CA ILE A 49 0.59 -1.67 2.53
C ILE A 49 -0.43 -1.21 3.58
N GLN A 50 -1.22 -2.11 4.13
CA GLN A 50 -2.29 -1.83 5.08
C GLN A 50 -1.77 -1.66 6.51
N GLY A 51 -2.37 -0.72 7.24
CA GLY A 51 -2.10 -0.49 8.65
C GLY A 51 -2.69 -1.61 9.53
N LYS A 52 -2.11 -1.82 10.71
CA LYS A 52 -2.46 -2.97 11.58
C LYS A 52 -3.36 -2.63 12.76
N LEU A 53 -3.50 -1.35 13.13
CA LEU A 53 -4.20 -0.96 14.36
C LEU A 53 -5.17 0.20 14.11
N LEU A 54 -6.32 0.14 14.79
CA LEU A 54 -7.28 1.23 14.91
C LEU A 54 -7.28 1.76 16.34
N ILE A 55 -6.91 3.03 16.51
CA ILE A 55 -6.82 3.69 17.81
C ILE A 55 -8.04 4.61 18.00
N PRO A 56 -8.93 4.30 18.97
CA PRO A 56 -10.00 5.21 19.35
C PRO A 56 -9.43 6.41 20.11
N ILE A 57 -9.87 7.60 19.73
CA ILE A 57 -9.58 8.85 20.44
C ILE A 57 -10.88 9.31 21.08
N ILE A 58 -10.96 9.22 22.41
CA ILE A 58 -12.21 9.37 23.14
C ILE A 58 -12.32 10.79 23.65
N LYS A 59 -13.41 11.48 23.30
CA LYS A 59 -13.72 12.82 23.79
C LYS A 59 -14.24 12.75 25.23
N GLU A 60 -13.61 13.50 26.11
CA GLU A 60 -13.95 13.61 27.53
C GLU A 60 -14.95 14.75 27.77
N SER A 61 -15.67 14.70 28.91
CA SER A 61 -16.70 15.69 29.26
C SER A 61 -16.17 17.11 29.50
N ASN A 62 -14.88 17.24 29.83
CA ASN A 62 -14.16 18.51 29.98
C ASN A 62 -13.71 19.11 28.62
N GLY A 63 -14.03 18.47 27.49
CA GLY A 63 -13.62 18.88 26.15
C GLY A 63 -12.23 18.41 25.74
N HIS A 64 -11.51 17.70 26.61
CA HIS A 64 -10.24 17.06 26.29
C HIS A 64 -10.47 15.75 25.52
N HIS A 65 -9.39 15.13 25.09
CA HIS A 65 -9.40 13.81 24.48
C HIS A 65 -8.45 12.87 25.22
N ARG A 66 -8.72 11.57 25.16
CA ARG A 66 -7.79 10.53 25.60
C ARG A 66 -7.63 9.44 24.56
N ALA A 67 -6.45 8.84 24.48
CA ALA A 67 -6.19 7.65 23.68
C ALA A 67 -5.27 6.70 24.44
N THR A 68 -5.38 5.40 24.19
CA THR A 68 -4.42 4.42 24.73
C THR A 68 -3.48 3.99 23.62
N LEU A 69 -2.20 4.30 23.78
CA LEU A 69 -1.15 3.95 22.83
C LEU A 69 -0.07 3.15 23.55
N GLN A 70 0.21 1.94 23.06
CA GLN A 70 1.26 1.06 23.61
C GLN A 70 1.13 0.86 25.14
N GLY A 71 -0.10 0.67 25.62
CA GLY A 71 -0.40 0.45 27.04
C GLY A 71 -0.37 1.71 27.92
N ARG A 72 -0.18 2.91 27.34
CA ARG A 72 -0.20 4.18 28.07
C ARG A 72 -1.41 5.00 27.67
N VAL A 73 -2.11 5.54 28.66
CA VAL A 73 -3.17 6.52 28.44
C VAL A 73 -2.52 7.88 28.25
N GLU A 74 -2.76 8.49 27.10
CA GLU A 74 -2.37 9.85 26.78
C GLU A 74 -3.61 10.74 26.82
N HIS A 75 -3.48 11.93 27.43
CA HIS A 75 -4.53 12.94 27.48
C HIS A 75 -4.10 14.16 26.65
N MET A 76 -5.05 14.71 25.89
CA MET A 76 -4.86 15.88 25.04
C MET A 76 -5.85 16.95 25.46
N ALA A 77 -5.34 18.02 26.08
CA ALA A 77 -6.09 19.16 26.59
C ALA A 77 -6.30 20.25 25.53
N SER A 78 -5.59 20.18 24.40
CA SER A 78 -5.67 21.16 23.31
C SER A 78 -5.83 20.51 21.94
N GLN A 79 -6.29 21.31 20.97
CA GLN A 79 -6.38 20.91 19.58
C GLN A 79 -5.00 20.60 18.96
N ASP A 80 -3.96 21.30 19.41
CA ASP A 80 -2.59 21.07 18.94
C ASP A 80 -2.04 19.72 19.41
N GLU A 81 -2.29 19.36 20.68
CA GLU A 81 -1.93 18.05 21.23
C GLU A 81 -2.67 16.90 20.52
N LEU A 82 -3.96 17.09 20.22
CA LEU A 82 -4.75 16.15 19.43
C LEU A 82 -4.17 15.99 18.01
N THR A 83 -3.85 17.09 17.34
CA THR A 83 -3.26 17.08 16.00
C THR A 83 -1.89 16.39 16.01
N ALA A 84 -1.08 16.61 17.05
CA ALA A 84 0.21 15.95 17.23
C ALA A 84 0.07 14.44 17.45
N LEU A 85 -0.93 13.98 18.22
CA LEU A 85 -1.23 12.55 18.36
C LEU A 85 -1.63 11.96 17.00
N ILE A 86 -2.56 12.58 16.27
CA ILE A 86 -3.01 12.08 14.97
C ILE A 86 -1.83 11.94 14.00
N GLY A 87 -0.95 12.95 13.91
CA GLY A 87 0.24 12.87 13.08
C GLY A 87 1.23 11.76 13.49
N ARG A 88 1.33 11.44 14.79
CA ARG A 88 2.08 10.27 15.25
C ARG A 88 1.43 8.96 14.83
N LEU A 89 0.11 8.84 14.99
CA LEU A 89 -0.64 7.65 14.57
C LEU A 89 -0.49 7.40 13.06
N ASP A 90 -0.62 8.44 12.24
CA ASP A 90 -0.38 8.38 10.80
C ASP A 90 1.06 7.95 10.46
N THR A 91 2.04 8.41 11.23
CA THR A 91 3.44 8.00 11.05
C THR A 91 3.64 6.52 11.39
N LEU A 92 2.98 6.03 12.43
CA LEU A 92 3.00 4.63 12.85
C LEU A 92 2.14 3.72 11.94
N GLY A 93 1.36 4.31 11.03
CA GLY A 93 0.45 3.58 10.16
C GLY A 93 -0.82 3.09 10.86
N PHE A 94 -1.20 3.74 11.96
CA PHE A 94 -2.40 3.41 12.71
C PHE A 94 -3.58 4.24 12.23
N TYR A 95 -4.72 3.58 12.05
CA TYR A 95 -5.99 4.23 11.84
C TYR A 95 -6.47 4.87 13.14
N ASN A 96 -7.32 5.89 13.02
CA ASN A 96 -7.93 6.50 14.19
C ASN A 96 -9.37 6.95 13.92
N LYS A 97 -10.13 7.06 15.00
CA LYS A 97 -11.45 7.68 15.00
C LYS A 97 -11.66 8.43 16.31
N ILE A 98 -12.01 9.71 16.19
CA ILE A 98 -12.50 10.49 17.33
C ILE A 98 -13.96 10.12 17.57
N MET A 99 -14.29 9.80 18.81
CA MET A 99 -15.62 9.35 19.23
C MET A 99 -15.90 9.80 20.67
N ASP A 100 -17.16 9.87 21.07
CA ASP A 100 -17.50 10.03 22.49
C ASP A 100 -17.47 8.69 23.23
N GLU A 101 -17.66 8.74 24.54
CA GLU A 101 -17.63 7.57 25.43
C GLU A 101 -18.77 6.58 25.13
N GLU A 102 -19.94 7.05 24.68
CA GLU A 102 -21.08 6.19 24.36
C GLU A 102 -20.83 5.42 23.06
N GLU A 103 -20.40 6.11 22.01
CA GLU A 103 -20.02 5.52 20.73
C GLU A 103 -18.87 4.53 20.92
N PHE A 104 -17.84 4.89 21.69
CA PHE A 104 -16.73 3.98 21.99
C PHE A 104 -17.21 2.69 22.65
N ARG A 105 -18.09 2.77 23.65
CA ARG A 105 -18.63 1.58 24.34
C ARG A 105 -19.48 0.74 23.41
N ALA A 106 -20.33 1.36 22.60
CA ALA A 106 -21.20 0.67 21.66
C ALA A 106 -20.39 -0.11 20.63
N ILE A 107 -19.38 0.52 20.01
CA ILE A 107 -18.51 -0.14 19.02
C ILE A 107 -17.64 -1.21 19.68
N SER A 108 -17.01 -0.91 20.81
CA SER A 108 -16.10 -1.86 21.48
C SER A 108 -16.80 -3.10 22.03
N ALA A 109 -18.10 -3.04 22.28
CA ALA A 109 -18.90 -4.18 22.71
C ALA A 109 -19.29 -5.12 21.54
N ASP A 110 -19.11 -4.69 20.29
CA ASP A 110 -19.45 -5.47 19.10
C ASP A 110 -18.20 -5.68 18.21
N PRO A 111 -17.59 -6.89 18.22
CA PRO A 111 -16.44 -7.21 17.37
C PRO A 111 -16.68 -6.94 15.88
N LYS A 112 -17.92 -7.11 15.37
CA LYS A 112 -18.24 -6.83 13.97
C LYS A 112 -18.26 -5.33 13.68
N ALA A 113 -18.65 -4.51 14.64
CA ALA A 113 -18.61 -3.06 14.50
C ALA A 113 -17.17 -2.54 14.49
N VAL A 114 -16.29 -3.10 15.34
CA VAL A 114 -14.85 -2.80 15.33
C VAL A 114 -14.24 -3.17 13.98
N ASP A 115 -14.50 -4.40 13.52
CA ASP A 115 -14.00 -4.92 12.25
C ASP A 115 -14.47 -4.06 11.06
N LYS A 116 -15.76 -3.74 11.01
CA LYS A 116 -16.32 -2.86 9.98
C LYS A 116 -15.65 -1.49 9.96
N LEU A 117 -15.45 -0.88 11.13
CA LEU A 117 -14.83 0.43 11.25
C LEU A 117 -13.35 0.38 10.83
N PHE A 118 -12.64 -0.69 11.17
CA PHE A 118 -11.27 -0.91 10.74
C PHE A 118 -11.17 -0.93 9.21
N HIS A 119 -11.96 -1.79 8.55
CA HIS A 119 -11.97 -1.88 7.08
C HIS A 119 -12.41 -0.56 6.42
N GLU A 120 -13.37 0.16 7.00
CA GLU A 120 -13.77 1.50 6.52
C GLU A 120 -12.58 2.47 6.53
N LYS A 121 -11.82 2.53 7.64
CA LYS A 121 -10.65 3.40 7.76
C LYS A 121 -9.49 2.95 6.87
N ALA A 122 -9.30 1.65 6.72
CA ALA A 122 -8.28 1.08 5.83
C ALA A 122 -8.56 1.43 4.36
N ARG A 123 -9.81 1.22 3.89
CA ARG A 123 -10.25 1.61 2.55
C ARG A 123 -10.12 3.11 2.32
N GLN A 124 -10.54 3.94 3.28
CA GLN A 124 -10.38 5.38 3.18
C GLN A 124 -8.92 5.78 3.03
N LYS A 125 -8.01 5.20 3.83
CA LYS A 125 -6.57 5.50 3.74
C LYS A 125 -6.01 5.16 2.36
N LEU A 126 -6.31 3.97 1.82
CA LEU A 126 -5.84 3.58 0.49
C LEU A 126 -6.45 4.46 -0.61
N SER A 127 -7.72 4.84 -0.47
CA SER A 127 -8.36 5.82 -1.36
C SER A 127 -7.62 7.16 -1.34
N ASP A 128 -7.33 7.71 -0.16
CA ASP A 128 -6.57 8.97 -0.02
C ASP A 128 -5.16 8.85 -0.61
N TRP A 129 -4.55 7.67 -0.52
CA TRP A 129 -3.26 7.38 -1.14
C TRP A 129 -3.32 7.40 -2.66
N VAL A 130 -4.37 6.85 -3.26
CA VAL A 130 -4.62 6.96 -4.71
C VAL A 130 -4.73 8.43 -5.12
N ASP A 131 -5.53 9.22 -4.40
CA ASP A 131 -5.68 10.66 -4.66
C ASP A 131 -4.33 11.39 -4.62
N LEU A 132 -3.53 11.13 -3.60
CA LEU A 132 -2.22 11.75 -3.43
C LEU A 132 -1.22 11.33 -4.53
N ALA A 133 -1.23 10.05 -4.94
CA ALA A 133 -0.36 9.60 -6.04
C ALA A 133 -0.74 10.28 -7.36
N GLU A 134 -2.03 10.33 -7.68
CA GLU A 134 -2.52 10.99 -8.88
C GLU A 134 -2.18 12.48 -8.88
N GLU A 135 -2.41 13.18 -7.76
CA GLU A 135 -2.03 14.60 -7.60
C GLU A 135 -0.53 14.84 -7.90
N ARG A 136 0.34 13.94 -7.43
CA ARG A 136 1.79 14.15 -7.45
C ARG A 136 2.47 13.68 -8.73
N LEU A 137 1.93 12.64 -9.36
CA LEU A 137 2.55 11.93 -10.49
C LEU A 137 1.90 12.27 -11.84
N ASN A 138 0.64 12.70 -11.88
CA ASN A 138 0.00 13.06 -13.16
C ASN A 138 0.78 14.17 -13.87
N GLY A 139 0.97 13.99 -15.18
CA GLY A 139 1.76 14.88 -16.02
C GLY A 139 3.28 14.78 -15.86
N THR A 140 3.80 13.97 -14.93
CA THR A 140 5.25 13.79 -14.74
C THR A 140 5.85 12.72 -15.65
N GLY A 141 5.03 11.81 -16.16
CA GLY A 141 5.46 10.61 -16.90
C GLY A 141 5.90 9.45 -16.00
N ILE A 142 5.98 9.62 -14.68
CA ILE A 142 6.30 8.55 -13.72
C ILE A 142 5.06 7.69 -13.49
N LYS A 143 5.22 6.37 -13.56
CA LYS A 143 4.18 5.40 -13.20
C LYS A 143 4.45 4.79 -11.83
N CYS A 144 3.38 4.58 -11.07
CA CYS A 144 3.37 3.91 -9.77
C CYS A 144 2.60 2.61 -9.90
N PHE A 145 3.26 1.47 -9.79
CA PHE A 145 2.62 0.16 -9.78
C PHE A 145 2.46 -0.31 -8.34
N VAL A 146 1.31 -0.88 -8.01
CA VAL A 146 0.97 -1.29 -6.64
C VAL A 146 0.40 -2.71 -6.65
N THR A 147 0.92 -3.53 -5.74
CA THR A 147 0.36 -4.83 -5.35
C THR A 147 0.10 -4.83 -3.85
N GLY A 148 -0.73 -5.73 -3.34
CA GLY A 148 -0.79 -5.98 -1.89
C GLY A 148 0.17 -7.10 -1.47
N GLY A 149 0.20 -7.40 -0.17
CA GLY A 149 0.85 -8.56 0.45
C GLY A 149 -0.09 -9.36 1.37
N ASN A 150 0.39 -10.43 1.97
CA ASN A 150 -0.44 -11.39 2.69
C ASN A 150 -1.23 -10.78 3.87
N ASP A 151 -0.74 -9.67 4.46
CA ASP A 151 -1.40 -8.92 5.54
C ASP A 151 -2.55 -8.01 5.05
N ASP A 152 -2.67 -7.73 3.76
CA ASP A 152 -3.66 -6.79 3.23
C ASP A 152 -4.99 -7.50 2.94
N GLU A 153 -6.13 -7.01 3.44
CA GLU A 153 -7.41 -7.67 3.15
C GLU A 153 -7.90 -7.45 1.71
N TRP A 154 -8.55 -8.48 1.14
CA TRP A 154 -9.08 -8.46 -0.23
C TRP A 154 -9.99 -7.26 -0.53
N ASP A 155 -10.91 -6.97 0.39
CA ASP A 155 -11.87 -5.88 0.22
C ASP A 155 -11.21 -4.51 0.45
N VAL A 156 -10.15 -4.42 1.25
CA VAL A 156 -9.40 -3.19 1.45
C VAL A 156 -8.62 -2.81 0.19
N LEU A 157 -7.90 -3.77 -0.40
CA LEU A 157 -7.14 -3.55 -1.64
C LEU A 157 -8.01 -3.13 -2.83
N SER A 158 -9.29 -3.50 -2.83
CA SER A 158 -10.22 -3.07 -3.87
C SER A 158 -10.31 -1.54 -3.98
N ALA A 159 -10.02 -0.80 -2.90
CA ALA A 159 -10.01 0.66 -2.88
C ALA A 159 -8.89 1.30 -3.74
N ILE A 160 -7.84 0.55 -4.06
CA ILE A 160 -6.72 1.04 -4.89
C ILE A 160 -7.13 1.10 -6.37
N LYS A 161 -7.93 0.12 -6.82
CA LYS A 161 -8.36 0.02 -8.21
C LYS A 161 -9.44 1.07 -8.49
N ARG A 162 -9.02 2.22 -8.98
CA ARG A 162 -9.90 3.35 -9.27
C ARG A 162 -10.03 3.60 -10.77
N GLU A 163 -11.28 3.69 -11.23
CA GLU A 163 -11.57 4.06 -12.62
C GLU A 163 -11.01 5.46 -12.91
N GLY A 164 -10.30 5.59 -14.03
CA GLY A 164 -9.71 6.86 -14.47
C GLY A 164 -8.37 7.23 -13.83
N ALA A 165 -7.84 6.45 -12.88
CA ALA A 165 -6.47 6.62 -12.39
C ALA A 165 -5.47 6.41 -13.54
N GLN A 166 -4.51 7.32 -13.69
CA GLN A 166 -3.58 7.33 -14.81
C GLN A 166 -2.15 6.99 -14.42
N SER A 167 -1.71 7.44 -13.25
CA SER A 167 -0.33 7.29 -12.79
C SER A 167 -0.16 6.16 -11.79
N LEU A 168 -1.14 5.91 -10.93
CA LEU A 168 -1.19 4.75 -10.05
C LEU A 168 -1.94 3.59 -10.71
N ILE A 169 -1.29 2.42 -10.76
CA ILE A 169 -1.76 1.22 -11.43
C ILE A 169 -1.75 0.08 -10.42
N ALA A 170 -2.94 -0.34 -9.98
CA ALA A 170 -3.11 -1.59 -9.23
C ALA A 170 -2.91 -2.76 -10.19
N CYS A 171 -1.85 -3.55 -10.00
CA CYS A 171 -1.41 -4.56 -10.97
C CYS A 171 -1.30 -5.98 -10.38
N GLU A 172 -1.88 -6.22 -9.21
CA GLU A 172 -1.93 -7.56 -8.64
C GLU A 172 -2.63 -8.54 -9.59
N ASN A 173 -2.00 -9.69 -9.86
CA ASN A 173 -2.47 -10.72 -10.79
C ASN A 173 -2.68 -10.25 -12.25
N GLU A 174 -2.07 -9.12 -12.62
CA GLU A 174 -2.06 -8.57 -13.97
C GLU A 174 -0.62 -8.52 -14.52
N MET A 175 -0.46 -8.70 -15.84
CA MET A 175 0.80 -8.46 -16.53
C MET A 175 0.74 -7.05 -17.10
N VAL A 176 1.71 -6.21 -16.73
CA VAL A 176 1.78 -4.81 -17.14
C VAL A 176 3.11 -4.53 -17.83
N MET A 177 3.12 -3.57 -18.74
CA MET A 177 4.36 -3.04 -19.31
C MET A 177 4.85 -1.90 -18.42
N VAL A 178 6.06 -2.01 -17.87
CA VAL A 178 6.67 -0.93 -17.06
C VAL A 178 7.29 0.14 -17.95
N ASP A 179 7.70 -0.23 -19.15
CA ASP A 179 8.14 0.62 -20.24
C ASP A 179 7.90 -0.09 -21.60
N ASP A 180 8.49 0.39 -22.70
CA ASP A 180 8.31 -0.19 -24.03
C ASP A 180 8.90 -1.61 -24.21
N ASP A 181 9.78 -2.05 -23.32
CA ASP A 181 10.59 -3.27 -23.48
C ASP A 181 10.39 -4.30 -22.35
N HIS A 182 10.03 -3.87 -21.14
CA HIS A 182 9.98 -4.72 -19.95
C HIS A 182 8.55 -4.93 -19.46
N SER A 183 8.24 -6.19 -19.18
CA SER A 183 6.96 -6.60 -18.58
C SER A 183 7.14 -6.89 -17.09
N MET A 184 6.11 -6.67 -16.30
CA MET A 184 6.07 -7.01 -14.88
C MET A 184 4.81 -7.80 -14.57
N ILE A 185 4.96 -8.84 -13.75
CA ILE A 185 3.86 -9.59 -13.16
C ILE A 185 3.94 -9.45 -11.64
N SER A 186 2.79 -9.29 -10.98
CA SER A 186 2.73 -9.15 -9.52
C SER A 186 1.82 -10.19 -8.89
N ILE A 187 2.23 -10.75 -7.75
CA ILE A 187 1.44 -11.68 -6.94
C ILE A 187 1.58 -11.25 -5.47
N GLY A 188 0.46 -10.94 -4.84
CA GLY A 188 0.40 -10.43 -3.46
C GLY A 188 0.04 -11.47 -2.40
N ILE A 189 -0.04 -12.74 -2.76
CA ILE A 189 -0.45 -13.85 -1.88
C ILE A 189 0.81 -14.58 -1.40
N SER A 190 0.78 -15.12 -0.18
CA SER A 190 1.83 -15.99 0.34
C SER A 190 1.36 -17.42 0.60
N THR A 191 2.33 -18.29 0.84
CA THR A 191 2.13 -19.56 1.53
C THR A 191 1.76 -19.35 3.01
N PRO A 192 1.32 -20.40 3.74
CA PRO A 192 0.84 -20.25 5.10
C PRO A 192 1.91 -19.72 6.04
N THR A 193 1.58 -18.70 6.83
CA THR A 193 2.49 -18.09 7.80
C THR A 193 2.10 -18.46 9.23
N PRO A 194 2.99 -18.27 10.22
CA PRO A 194 2.65 -18.45 11.63
C PRO A 194 1.52 -17.51 12.13
N TRP A 195 1.19 -16.47 11.36
CA TRP A 195 0.24 -15.42 11.73
C TRP A 195 -1.16 -15.66 11.17
N ASN A 196 -1.35 -16.64 10.27
CA ASN A 196 -2.63 -16.94 9.62
C ASN A 196 -3.28 -15.67 9.05
N THR A 197 -2.55 -15.02 8.16
CA THR A 197 -2.90 -13.74 7.52
C THR A 197 -4.04 -13.91 6.51
N PRO A 198 -4.74 -12.82 6.11
CA PRO A 198 -5.95 -12.93 5.31
C PRO A 198 -5.75 -13.51 3.90
N ARG A 199 -4.53 -13.49 3.35
CA ARG A 199 -4.26 -13.91 1.96
C ARG A 199 -3.13 -14.93 1.88
N GLU A 200 -3.45 -16.14 2.34
CA GLU A 200 -2.57 -17.31 2.29
C GLU A 200 -3.20 -18.44 1.47
N VAL A 201 -2.39 -19.15 0.69
CA VAL A 201 -2.78 -20.35 -0.09
C VAL A 201 -1.74 -21.46 0.07
N SER A 202 -2.04 -22.69 -0.34
CA SER A 202 -1.01 -23.74 -0.36
C SER A 202 0.12 -23.45 -1.36
N GLU A 203 1.30 -24.05 -1.15
CA GLU A 203 2.43 -23.98 -2.09
C GLU A 203 2.00 -24.40 -3.51
N GLU A 204 1.21 -25.47 -3.63
CA GLU A 204 0.71 -25.94 -4.92
C GLU A 204 -0.25 -24.97 -5.60
N GLU A 205 -1.06 -24.25 -4.83
CA GLU A 205 -1.94 -23.20 -5.37
C GLU A 205 -1.13 -21.98 -5.79
N LEU A 206 -0.19 -21.52 -4.96
CA LEU A 206 0.70 -20.41 -5.31
C LEU A 206 1.51 -20.72 -6.58
N GLY A 207 2.03 -21.94 -6.70
CA GLY A 207 2.73 -22.41 -7.90
C GLY A 207 1.88 -22.30 -9.17
N LYS A 208 0.60 -22.72 -9.11
CA LYS A 208 -0.33 -22.57 -10.25
C LYS A 208 -0.57 -21.11 -10.61
N MET A 209 -0.74 -20.24 -9.62
CA MET A 209 -0.92 -18.81 -9.85
C MET A 209 0.31 -18.19 -10.51
N ILE A 210 1.50 -18.57 -10.08
CA ILE A 210 2.77 -18.16 -10.70
C ILE A 210 2.82 -18.63 -12.16
N GLU A 211 2.54 -19.92 -12.43
CA GLU A 211 2.54 -20.47 -13.79
C GLU A 211 1.57 -19.72 -14.73
N GLU A 212 0.36 -19.42 -14.26
CA GLU A 212 -0.64 -18.64 -15.00
C GLU A 212 -0.17 -17.22 -15.34
N MET A 213 0.55 -16.57 -14.41
CA MET A 213 1.11 -15.24 -14.64
C MET A 213 2.32 -15.28 -15.57
N VAL A 214 3.22 -16.25 -15.38
CA VAL A 214 4.40 -16.47 -16.24
C VAL A 214 3.98 -16.74 -17.69
N ALA A 215 2.87 -17.45 -17.92
CA ALA A 215 2.35 -17.70 -19.26
C ALA A 215 1.93 -16.41 -20.02
N LYS A 216 1.70 -15.30 -19.32
CA LYS A 216 1.36 -13.99 -19.92
C LYS A 216 2.60 -13.18 -20.30
N VAL A 217 3.79 -13.60 -19.88
CA VAL A 217 5.05 -12.86 -20.10
C VAL A 217 5.53 -13.04 -21.55
N PRO A 218 5.69 -11.96 -22.32
CA PRO A 218 6.07 -12.06 -23.74
C PRO A 218 7.56 -12.35 -23.97
N ASP A 219 8.44 -11.86 -23.10
CA ASP A 219 9.89 -12.07 -23.17
C ASP A 219 10.46 -12.23 -21.76
N MET A 220 10.84 -13.46 -21.42
CA MET A 220 11.35 -13.81 -20.09
C MET A 220 12.67 -13.11 -19.76
N ASN A 221 13.46 -12.71 -20.76
CA ASN A 221 14.72 -12.00 -20.53
C ASN A 221 14.52 -10.54 -20.09
N LYS A 222 13.28 -10.05 -20.16
CA LYS A 222 12.89 -8.68 -19.81
C LYS A 222 11.71 -8.66 -18.84
N ALA A 223 11.51 -9.75 -18.12
CA ALA A 223 10.44 -9.88 -17.14
C ALA A 223 10.91 -9.42 -15.75
N ILE A 224 10.03 -8.71 -15.05
CA ILE A 224 10.19 -8.33 -13.65
C ILE A 224 9.14 -9.11 -12.85
N PHE A 225 9.58 -9.87 -11.85
CA PHE A 225 8.67 -10.59 -10.94
C PHE A 225 8.57 -9.80 -9.64
N ASN A 226 7.38 -9.28 -9.37
CA ASN A 226 7.05 -8.53 -8.16
C ASN A 226 6.16 -9.41 -7.26
N PHE A 227 6.77 -10.41 -6.62
CA PHE A 227 6.07 -11.37 -5.78
C PHE A 227 6.27 -11.03 -4.31
N HIS A 228 5.19 -11.08 -3.55
CA HIS A 228 5.21 -10.83 -2.11
C HIS A 228 5.92 -11.94 -1.34
N ASP A 229 5.57 -13.20 -1.63
CA ASP A 229 6.23 -14.35 -1.01
C ASP A 229 7.63 -14.53 -1.61
N PRO A 230 8.70 -14.36 -0.82
CA PRO A 230 10.05 -14.50 -1.32
C PRO A 230 10.35 -15.96 -1.69
N PRO A 231 11.22 -16.21 -2.70
CA PRO A 231 11.66 -17.56 -2.99
C PRO A 231 12.44 -18.14 -1.81
N LYS A 232 12.44 -19.46 -1.69
CA LYS A 232 13.32 -20.16 -0.77
C LYS A 232 14.77 -20.04 -1.25
N ASP A 233 15.66 -19.59 -0.35
CA ASP A 233 17.11 -19.58 -0.54
C ASP A 233 17.71 -21.00 -0.67
#